data_AF-A0A6B3EPD4-F1
#
_entry.id   AF-A0A6B3EPD4-F1
#
_cell.length_a   1.000
_cell.length_b   1.000
_cell.length_c   1.000
_cell.angle_alpha   90.00
_cell.angle_beta   90.00
_cell.angle_gamma   90.00
#
_symmetry.space_group_name_H-M   'P 1'
#
loop_
_entity.id
_entity.type
_entity.pdbx_description
1 polymer ?
#
loop_
_entity_poly.entity_id
_entity_poly.type
_entity_poly.pdbx_seq_one_letter_code
_entity_poly.pdbx_strand_id
1 'polypeptide(L)'
;MSEGKTPAPAPVPGPVWLGDAEQEIWRAFRQATTLLDDHLDRQLQRDAGMPHVYYGLLVTLSEAPGGRLRMTELACRAKITRSRLSHATARLERNG
;
A
#
# COMPACT_ATOMS: atom_id res chain seq x y z
N MET A 1 -40.31 -42.35 -0.67
CA MET A 1 -39.54 -41.35 0.09
C MET A 1 -38.08 -41.53 -0.29
N SER A 2 -37.57 -40.72 -1.22
CA SER A 2 -36.16 -40.75 -1.62
C SER A 2 -35.40 -39.81 -0.70
N GLU A 3 -34.54 -40.35 0.16
CA GLU A 3 -33.59 -39.56 0.94
C GLU A 3 -32.57 -38.95 -0.02
N GLY A 4 -32.67 -37.63 -0.21
CA GLY A 4 -31.65 -36.85 -0.87
C GLY A 4 -30.36 -36.92 -0.04
N LYS A 5 -29.38 -37.68 -0.54
CA LYS A 5 -28.02 -37.67 -0.01
C LYS A 5 -27.42 -36.28 -0.28
N THR A 6 -27.50 -35.39 0.70
CA THR A 6 -26.76 -34.13 0.70
C THR A 6 -25.27 -34.46 0.52
N PRO A 7 -24.58 -33.96 -0.52
CA PRO A 7 -23.15 -34.19 -0.66
C PRO A 7 -22.43 -33.51 0.51
N ALA A 8 -21.54 -34.24 1.18
CA ALA A 8 -20.70 -33.70 2.24
C ALA A 8 -19.90 -32.49 1.73
N PRO A 9 -19.75 -31.42 2.53
CA PRO A 9 -18.98 -30.25 2.14
C PRO A 9 -17.53 -30.67 1.80
N ALA A 10 -16.99 -30.15 0.70
CA ALA A 10 -15.60 -30.39 0.32
C ALA A 10 -14.66 -29.94 1.46
N PRO A 11 -13.58 -30.69 1.75
CA PRO A 11 -12.66 -30.33 2.81
C PRO A 11 -12.04 -28.96 2.50
N VAL A 12 -12.13 -28.05 3.46
CA VAL A 12 -11.45 -26.75 3.38
C VAL A 12 -9.96 -27.02 3.52
N PRO A 13 -9.12 -26.70 2.52
CA PRO A 13 -7.68 -26.95 2.61
C PRO A 13 -7.12 -26.21 3.83
N GLY A 14 -6.26 -26.91 4.59
CA GLY A 14 -5.53 -26.34 5.71
C GLY A 14 -4.58 -25.22 5.26
N PRO A 15 -4.00 -24.47 6.22
CA PRO A 15 -3.09 -23.37 5.88
C PRO A 15 -1.90 -23.89 5.07
N VAL A 16 -1.65 -23.27 3.92
CA VAL A 16 -0.47 -23.54 3.08
C VAL A 16 0.68 -22.67 3.59
N TRP A 17 1.74 -23.32 4.08
CA TRP A 17 2.96 -22.64 4.51
C TRP A 17 3.94 -22.52 3.34
N LEU A 18 4.74 -21.44 3.36
CA LEU A 18 5.83 -21.24 2.40
C LEU A 18 6.93 -22.27 2.60
N GLY A 19 7.41 -22.87 1.52
CA GLY A 19 8.63 -23.69 1.53
C GLY A 19 9.89 -22.86 1.77
N ASP A 20 11.03 -23.52 2.01
CA ASP A 20 12.27 -22.82 2.40
C ASP A 20 12.72 -21.76 1.39
N ALA A 21 12.69 -22.08 0.09
CA ALA A 21 13.04 -21.14 -0.98
C ALA A 21 12.06 -19.96 -1.05
N GLU A 22 10.76 -20.20 -0.88
CA GLU A 22 9.75 -19.15 -0.88
C GLU A 22 9.91 -18.23 0.33
N GLN A 23 10.23 -18.78 1.50
CA GLN A 23 10.52 -18.00 2.69
C GLN A 23 11.77 -17.15 2.54
N GLU A 24 12.83 -17.66 1.92
CA GLU A 24 14.06 -16.91 1.64
C GLU A 24 13.76 -15.70 0.76
N ILE A 25 13.08 -15.92 -0.37
CA ILE A 25 12.66 -14.86 -1.29
C ILE A 25 11.77 -13.83 -0.59
N TRP A 26 10.80 -14.30 0.19
CA TRP A 26 9.90 -13.43 0.94
C TRP A 26 10.63 -12.55 1.94
N ARG A 27 11.58 -13.11 2.72
CA ARG A 27 12.40 -12.36 3.67
C ARG A 27 13.28 -11.34 2.96
N ALA A 28 13.94 -11.73 1.86
CA ALA A 28 14.77 -10.83 1.08
C ALA A 28 13.98 -9.65 0.50
N PHE A 29 12.81 -9.94 -0.11
CA PHE A 29 11.91 -8.91 -0.64
C PHE A 29 11.43 -7.94 0.45
N ARG A 30 11.00 -8.47 1.60
CA ARG A 30 10.56 -7.63 2.74
C ARG A 30 11.68 -6.76 3.28
N GLN A 31 12.89 -7.29 3.40
CA GLN A 31 14.03 -6.52 3.88
C GLN A 31 14.42 -5.42 2.89
N ALA A 32 14.50 -5.75 1.60
CA ALA A 32 14.83 -4.79 0.55
C ALA A 32 13.82 -3.64 0.48
N THR A 33 12.52 -3.96 0.48
CA THR A 33 11.45 -2.94 0.45
C THR A 33 11.48 -2.05 1.70
N THR A 34 11.67 -2.63 2.89
CA THR A 34 11.79 -1.85 4.13
C THR A 34 12.99 -0.90 4.11
N LEU A 35 14.15 -1.38 3.67
CA LEU A 35 15.36 -0.56 3.59
C LEU A 35 15.24 0.54 2.53
N LEU A 36 14.59 0.25 1.41
CA LEU A 36 14.35 1.22 0.35
C LEU A 36 13.41 2.33 0.83
N ASP A 37 12.28 1.97 1.46
CA ASP A 37 11.31 2.94 1.98
C ASP A 37 11.97 3.85 3.02
N ASP A 38 12.73 3.29 3.96
CA ASP A 38 13.45 4.06 4.97
C ASP A 38 14.54 4.97 4.38
N HIS A 39 15.27 4.50 3.37
CA HIS A 39 16.26 5.31 2.69
C HIS A 39 15.62 6.52 2.00
N LEU A 40 14.52 6.29 1.26
CA LEU A 40 13.80 7.34 0.53
C LEU A 40 13.11 8.32 1.48
N ASP A 41 12.48 7.84 2.56
CA ASP A 41 11.91 8.69 3.60
C ASP A 41 12.98 9.60 4.21
N ARG A 42 14.15 9.04 4.57
CA ARG A 42 15.25 9.84 5.14
C ARG A 42 15.81 10.86 4.14
N GLN A 43 15.93 10.50 2.87
CA GLN A 43 16.42 11.40 1.82
C GLN A 43 15.43 12.54 1.58
N LEU A 44 14.16 12.24 1.33
CA LEU A 44 13.13 13.25 1.06
C LEU A 44 12.83 14.13 2.27
N GLN A 45 12.93 13.58 3.49
CA GLN A 45 12.76 14.40 4.69
C GLN A 45 13.87 15.44 4.85
N ARG A 46 15.11 15.14 4.43
CA ARG A 46 16.23 16.09 4.43
C ARG A 46 16.12 17.10 3.30
N ASP A 47 15.85 16.63 2.09
CA ASP A 47 16.01 17.45 0.88
C ASP A 47 14.74 18.23 0.52
N ALA A 48 13.56 17.70 0.88
CA ALA A 48 12.25 18.26 0.55
C ALA A 48 11.35 18.48 1.78
N GLY A 49 11.82 18.17 2.99
CA GLY A 49 11.06 18.38 4.22
C GLY A 49 9.83 17.50 4.39
N MET A 50 9.68 16.43 3.58
CA MET A 50 8.50 15.56 3.60
C MET A 50 8.84 14.07 3.47
N PRO A 51 7.98 13.16 3.97
CA PRO A 51 8.13 11.72 3.75
C PRO A 51 7.88 11.33 2.29
N HIS A 52 8.42 10.17 1.87
CA HIS A 52 8.23 9.56 0.56
C HIS A 52 6.76 9.41 0.19
N VAL A 53 5.92 8.97 1.14
CA VAL A 53 4.47 8.84 0.86
C VAL A 53 3.83 10.17 0.45
N TYR A 54 4.29 11.30 0.99
CA TYR A 54 3.72 12.62 0.66
C TYR A 54 4.20 13.08 -0.71
N TYR A 55 5.48 12.84 -1.00
CA TYR A 55 6.02 13.07 -2.33
C TYR A 55 5.26 12.28 -3.40
N GLY A 56 4.94 11.00 -3.13
CA GLY A 56 4.13 10.17 -4.02
C GLY A 56 2.72 10.74 -4.30
N LEU A 57 2.11 11.45 -3.34
CA LEU A 57 0.85 12.16 -3.57
C LEU A 57 1.01 13.32 -4.55
N LEU A 58 2.10 14.09 -4.41
CA LEU A 58 2.41 15.19 -5.31
C LEU A 58 2.70 14.69 -6.73
N VAL A 59 3.45 13.58 -6.86
CA VAL A 59 3.66 12.92 -8.15
C VAL A 59 2.33 12.51 -8.78
N THR A 60 1.47 11.82 -8.02
CA THR A 60 0.15 11.38 -8.51
C THR A 60 -0.73 12.55 -8.97
N LEU A 61 -0.68 13.69 -8.26
CA LEU A 61 -1.41 14.91 -8.64
C LEU A 61 -0.78 15.58 -9.86
N SER A 62 0.55 15.62 -9.96
CA SER A 62 1.26 16.22 -11.09
C SER A 62 0.99 15.51 -12.42
N GLU A 63 0.75 14.20 -12.37
CA GLU A 63 0.38 13.37 -13.52
C GLU A 63 -1.13 13.43 -13.84
N ALA A 64 -1.95 13.97 -12.93
CA ALA A 64 -3.39 14.05 -13.13
C ALA A 64 -3.76 15.23 -14.05
N PRO A 65 -4.77 15.06 -14.94
CA PRO A 65 -5.28 16.16 -15.76
C PRO A 65 -5.66 17.38 -14.90
N GLY A 66 -5.04 18.52 -15.17
CA GLY A 66 -5.28 19.76 -14.43
C GLY A 66 -4.76 19.77 -12.99
N GLY A 67 -3.81 18.89 -12.66
CA GLY A 67 -3.07 18.91 -11.38
C GLY A 67 -3.91 18.54 -10.16
N ARG A 68 -5.05 17.88 -10.35
CA ARG A 68 -6.05 17.66 -9.30
C ARG A 68 -6.74 16.32 -9.40
N LEU A 69 -7.09 15.75 -8.26
CA LEU A 69 -7.90 14.52 -8.14
C LEU A 69 -8.90 14.64 -7.00
N ARG A 70 -9.99 13.88 -7.07
CA ARG A 70 -10.88 13.72 -5.91
C ARG A 70 -10.16 12.92 -4.83
N MET A 71 -10.36 13.25 -3.56
CA MET A 71 -9.71 12.58 -2.42
C MET A 71 -9.83 11.05 -2.45
N THR A 72 -11.01 10.51 -2.76
CA THR A 72 -11.21 9.06 -2.87
C THR A 72 -10.36 8.44 -3.97
N GLU A 73 -10.22 9.13 -5.10
CA GLU A 73 -9.43 8.65 -6.22
C GLU A 73 -7.93 8.71 -5.91
N LEU A 74 -7.48 9.82 -5.31
CA LEU A 74 -6.10 9.97 -4.87
C LEU A 74 -5.72 8.88 -3.84
N ALA A 75 -6.60 8.58 -2.87
CA ALA A 75 -6.39 7.48 -1.92
C ALA A 75 -6.25 6.12 -2.61
N CYS A 76 -7.11 5.84 -3.60
CA CYS A 76 -7.08 4.59 -4.36
C CYS A 76 -5.81 4.45 -5.22
N ARG A 77 -5.34 5.54 -5.84
CA ARG A 77 -4.12 5.56 -6.65
C ARG A 77 -2.87 5.43 -5.79
N ALA A 78 -2.80 6.18 -4.70
CA ALA A 78 -1.67 6.17 -3.77
C ALA A 78 -1.66 4.96 -2.82
N LYS A 79 -2.67 4.08 -2.89
CA LYS A 79 -2.80 2.88 -2.04
C LYS A 79 -2.73 3.18 -0.53
N ILE A 80 -3.23 4.34 -0.11
CA ILE A 80 -3.31 4.73 1.30
C ILE A 80 -4.75 4.86 1.77
N THR A 81 -4.94 4.74 3.07
CA THR A 81 -6.26 4.95 3.68
C THR A 81 -6.69 6.41 3.57
N ARG A 82 -8.01 6.65 3.57
CA ARG A 82 -8.55 8.02 3.53
C ARG A 82 -8.09 8.87 4.72
N SER A 83 -8.02 8.31 5.92
CA SER A 83 -7.53 9.02 7.11
C SER A 83 -6.06 9.45 6.92
N ARG A 84 -5.19 8.52 6.48
CA ARG A 84 -3.79 8.85 6.19
C ARG A 84 -3.67 9.93 5.12
N LEU A 85 -4.50 9.87 4.09
CA LEU A 85 -4.55 10.91 3.05
C LEU A 85 -4.95 12.26 3.64
N SER A 86 -6.04 12.34 4.42
CA SER A 86 -6.48 13.60 5.02
C SER A 86 -5.41 14.24 5.91
N HIS A 87 -4.67 13.44 6.69
CA HIS A 87 -3.55 13.95 7.47
C HIS A 87 -2.41 14.47 6.58
N ALA A 88 -2.09 13.76 5.50
CA ALA A 88 -1.06 14.15 4.56
C ALA A 88 -1.42 15.46 3.83
N THR A 89 -2.64 15.57 3.29
CA THR A 89 -3.10 16.78 2.60
C THR A 89 -3.12 17.97 3.54
N ALA A 90 -3.66 17.82 4.76
CA ALA A 90 -3.69 18.91 5.75
C ALA A 90 -2.27 19.36 6.18
N ARG A 91 -1.26 18.50 6.09
CA ARG A 91 0.14 18.87 6.36
C ARG A 91 0.80 19.52 5.14
N LEU A 92 0.54 19.02 3.94
CA LEU A 92 1.02 19.62 2.69
C LEU A 92 0.43 21.03 2.48
N GLU A 93 -0.86 21.22 2.74
CA GLU A 93 -1.54 22.52 2.67
C GLU A 93 -1.00 23.54 3.69
N ARG A 94 -0.52 23.07 4.86
CA ARG A 94 0.09 23.97 5.85
C ARG A 94 1.49 24.44 5.48
N ASN A 95 2.15 23.74 4.56
CA ASN A 95 3.54 23.97 4.19
C ASN A 95 3.69 24.65 2.81
N GLY A 96 2.59 24.84 2.06
CA GLY A 96 2.53 25.54 0.78
C GLY A 96 1.78 26.86 0.89
#